data_AF-A0A7K3G6V9-F1
#
_entry.id   AF-A0A7K3G6V9-F1
#
_cell.length_a   1.000
_cell.length_b   1.000
_cell.length_c   1.000
_cell.angle_alpha   90.00
_cell.angle_beta   90.00
_cell.angle_gamma   90.00
#
_symmetry.space_group_name_H-M   'P 1'
#
loop_
_entity.id
_entity.type
_entity.pdbx_description
1 polymer ?
#
loop_
_entity_poly.entity_id
_entity_poly.type
_entity_poly.pdbx_seq_one_letter_code
_entity_poly.pdbx_strand_id
1 'polypeptide(L)'
;SRDGDARVRDWATLALAELPDDTPLVREGLAERLADPDPETAAEAARGLAIRQDPRAVDALAAVLADGEADGAARETALAALEHVRDPRVRTRLEWTTPRRT
;
A
#
# COMPACT_ATOMS: atom_id res chain seq x y z
N SER A 1 -12.60 3.46 5.63
CA SER A 1 -13.83 4.27 5.80
C SER A 1 -14.26 4.82 4.44
N ARG A 2 -15.53 5.19 4.24
CA ARG A 2 -16.00 5.98 3.07
C ARG A 2 -16.07 7.48 3.36
N ASP A 3 -15.43 7.91 4.44
CA ASP A 3 -15.41 9.31 4.88
C ASP A 3 -14.74 10.22 3.84
N GLY A 4 -15.18 11.46 3.77
CA GLY A 4 -14.57 12.48 2.90
C GLY A 4 -13.19 12.91 3.39
N ASP A 5 -12.92 12.81 4.70
CA ASP A 5 -11.63 13.17 5.29
C ASP A 5 -10.57 12.08 5.03
N ALA A 6 -9.49 12.47 4.36
CA ALA A 6 -8.35 11.60 4.05
C ALA A 6 -7.74 10.98 5.31
N ARG A 7 -7.58 11.74 6.40
CA ARG A 7 -7.02 11.22 7.64
C ARG A 7 -7.91 10.14 8.25
N VAL A 8 -9.23 10.31 8.20
CA VAL A 8 -10.15 9.27 8.72
C VAL A 8 -10.07 8.01 7.86
N ARG A 9 -9.90 8.14 6.54
CA ARG A 9 -9.71 6.99 5.66
C ARG A 9 -8.38 6.29 5.90
N ASP A 10 -7.30 7.04 6.06
CA ASP A 10 -5.97 6.54 6.37
C ASP A 10 -5.98 5.72 7.67
N TRP A 11 -6.37 6.32 8.81
CA TRP A 11 -6.43 5.61 10.10
C TRP A 11 -7.31 4.36 10.05
N ALA A 12 -8.44 4.40 9.34
CA ALA A 12 -9.29 3.23 9.17
C ALA A 12 -8.63 2.13 8.32
N THR A 13 -7.81 2.50 7.34
CA THR A 13 -7.10 1.58 6.45
C THR A 13 -5.88 0.98 7.15
N LEU A 14 -5.12 1.80 7.89
CA LEU A 14 -4.05 1.34 8.78
C LEU A 14 -4.57 0.32 9.79
N ALA A 15 -5.65 0.64 10.52
CA ALA A 15 -6.24 -0.27 11.48
C ALA A 15 -6.71 -1.59 10.83
N LEU A 16 -7.25 -1.52 9.61
CA LEU A 16 -7.64 -2.71 8.84
C LEU A 16 -6.42 -3.54 8.42
N ALA A 17 -5.33 -2.89 8.01
CA ALA A 17 -4.08 -3.54 7.61
C ALA A 17 -3.42 -4.28 8.80
N GLU A 18 -3.50 -3.70 9.99
CA GLU A 18 -2.95 -4.24 11.25
C GLU A 18 -3.78 -5.37 11.88
N LEU A 19 -4.99 -5.63 11.40
CA LEU A 19 -5.76 -6.76 11.89
C LEU A 19 -4.97 -8.07 11.71
N PRO A 20 -4.96 -8.97 12.70
CA PRO A 20 -4.33 -10.28 12.54
C PRO A 20 -5.10 -11.18 11.58
N ASP A 21 -6.40 -10.90 11.39
CA ASP A 21 -7.27 -11.69 10.54
C ASP A 21 -6.97 -11.48 9.05
N ASP A 22 -6.81 -12.60 8.35
CA ASP A 22 -6.68 -12.66 6.90
C ASP A 22 -7.94 -13.30 6.30
N THR A 23 -9.00 -12.49 6.21
CA THR A 23 -10.27 -12.90 5.60
C THR A 23 -10.46 -12.23 4.23
N PRO A 24 -11.27 -12.81 3.34
CA PRO A 24 -11.63 -12.16 2.08
C PRO A 24 -12.20 -10.75 2.29
N LEU A 25 -13.00 -10.53 3.34
CA LEU A 25 -13.57 -9.21 3.65
C LEU A 25 -12.49 -8.17 3.96
N VAL A 26 -11.47 -8.55 4.74
CA VAL A 26 -10.35 -7.66 5.05
C VAL A 26 -9.56 -7.33 3.78
N ARG A 27 -9.26 -8.33 2.96
CA ARG A 27 -8.57 -8.13 1.68
C ARG A 27 -9.34 -7.23 0.74
N GLU A 28 -10.65 -7.42 0.61
CA GLU A 28 -11.50 -6.54 -0.22
C GLU A 28 -11.56 -5.12 0.34
N GLY A 29 -11.70 -4.96 1.65
CA GLY A 29 -11.69 -3.63 2.28
C GLY A 29 -10.39 -2.85 2.03
N LEU A 30 -9.24 -3.53 2.06
CA LEU A 30 -7.96 -2.96 1.67
C LEU A 30 -7.89 -2.70 0.16
N ALA A 31 -8.32 -3.65 -0.67
CA ALA A 31 -8.31 -3.51 -2.12
C ALA A 31 -9.11 -2.30 -2.61
N GLU A 32 -10.25 -1.99 -1.98
CA GLU A 32 -11.05 -0.81 -2.28
C GLU A 32 -10.29 0.53 -2.06
N ARG A 33 -9.19 0.52 -1.30
CA ARG A 33 -8.38 1.70 -0.96
C ARG A 33 -7.10 1.81 -1.80
N LEU A 34 -6.77 0.85 -2.66
CA LEU A 34 -5.56 0.91 -3.50
C LEU A 34 -5.52 2.10 -4.47
N ALA A 35 -6.69 2.65 -4.80
CA ALA A 35 -6.84 3.83 -5.66
C ALA A 35 -7.38 5.04 -4.87
N ASP A 36 -7.17 5.10 -3.56
CA ASP A 36 -7.52 6.28 -2.78
C ASP A 36 -6.74 7.51 -3.31
N PRO A 37 -7.38 8.68 -3.46
CA PRO A 37 -6.69 9.89 -3.88
C PRO A 37 -5.62 10.35 -2.88
N ASP A 38 -5.72 9.92 -1.62
CA ASP A 38 -4.70 10.15 -0.61
C ASP A 38 -3.60 9.06 -0.69
N PRO A 39 -2.33 9.43 -0.95
CA PRO A 39 -1.26 8.47 -1.19
C PRO A 39 -0.89 7.65 0.06
N GLU A 40 -1.01 8.21 1.26
CA GLU A 40 -0.77 7.49 2.52
C GLU A 40 -1.81 6.37 2.69
N THR A 41 -3.09 6.68 2.47
CA THR A 41 -4.17 5.69 2.50
C THR A 41 -3.95 4.56 1.49
N ALA A 42 -3.53 4.88 0.25
CA ALA A 42 -3.24 3.88 -0.76
C ALA A 42 -2.01 3.00 -0.41
N ALA A 43 -0.99 3.60 0.22
CA ALA A 43 0.20 2.88 0.67
C ALA A 43 -0.12 1.89 1.81
N GLU A 44 -0.93 2.29 2.80
CA GLU A 44 -1.35 1.40 3.88
C GLU A 44 -2.20 0.24 3.37
N ALA A 45 -3.07 0.50 2.39
CA ALA A 45 -3.83 -0.53 1.71
C ALA A 45 -2.91 -1.57 1.03
N ALA A 46 -1.93 -1.09 0.27
CA ALA A 46 -0.95 -1.93 -0.42
C ALA A 46 -0.10 -2.74 0.57
N ARG A 47 0.33 -2.12 1.67
CA ARG A 47 1.05 -2.79 2.78
C ARG A 47 0.23 -3.90 3.41
N GLY A 48 -1.02 -3.63 3.77
CA GLY A 48 -1.92 -4.61 4.37
C GLY A 48 -2.15 -5.83 3.46
N LEU A 49 -2.24 -5.63 2.15
CA LEU A 49 -2.34 -6.69 1.15
C LEU A 49 -1.01 -7.46 0.97
N ALA A 50 0.13 -6.76 1.03
CA ALA A 50 1.45 -7.40 0.94
C ALA A 50 1.68 -8.37 2.12
N ILE A 51 1.35 -7.95 3.36
CA ILE A 51 1.39 -8.81 4.55
C ILE A 51 0.59 -10.10 4.32
N ARG A 52 -0.59 -9.98 3.71
CA ARG A 52 -1.51 -11.09 3.39
C ARG A 52 -1.15 -11.84 2.10
N GLN A 53 -0.05 -11.48 1.46
CA GLN A 53 0.43 -12.11 0.22
C GLN A 53 -0.59 -12.04 -0.92
N ASP A 54 -1.44 -11.00 -0.94
CA ASP A 54 -2.38 -10.78 -2.01
C ASP A 54 -1.64 -10.20 -3.23
N PRO A 55 -1.79 -10.80 -4.43
CA PRO A 55 -1.03 -10.37 -5.61
C PRO A 55 -1.32 -8.94 -6.04
N ARG A 56 -2.49 -8.38 -5.68
CA ARG A 56 -2.85 -6.98 -5.98
C ARG A 56 -1.90 -5.97 -5.32
N ALA A 57 -1.20 -6.37 -4.26
CA ALA A 57 -0.23 -5.52 -3.59
C ALA A 57 0.93 -5.12 -4.50
N VAL A 58 1.37 -6.00 -5.41
CA VAL A 58 2.57 -5.77 -6.23
C VAL A 58 2.40 -4.55 -7.13
N ASP A 59 1.28 -4.49 -7.86
CA ASP A 59 1.00 -3.37 -8.77
C ASP A 59 0.69 -2.08 -7.99
N ALA A 60 0.02 -2.18 -6.84
CA ALA A 60 -0.25 -1.03 -5.98
C ALA A 60 1.03 -0.43 -5.38
N LEU A 61 1.94 -1.27 -4.87
CA LEU A 61 3.26 -0.82 -4.38
C LEU A 61 4.07 -0.20 -5.51
N ALA A 62 4.04 -0.77 -6.72
CA ALA A 62 4.70 -0.18 -7.88
C ALA A 62 4.18 1.23 -8.20
N ALA A 63 2.86 1.43 -8.14
CA ALA A 63 2.24 2.74 -8.36
C ALA A 63 2.67 3.75 -7.30
N VAL A 64 2.56 3.41 -6.01
CA VAL A 64 2.97 4.30 -4.91
C VAL A 64 4.46 4.66 -4.99
N LEU A 65 5.33 3.70 -5.33
CA LEU A 65 6.77 3.96 -5.49
C LEU A 65 7.09 4.76 -6.76
N ALA A 66 6.27 4.72 -7.79
CA ALA A 66 6.51 5.47 -9.02
C ALA A 66 5.94 6.90 -8.95
N ASP A 67 4.78 7.06 -8.33
CA ASP A 67 4.00 8.31 -8.35
C ASP A 67 4.07 9.10 -7.03
N GLY A 68 4.54 8.48 -5.94
CA GLY A 68 4.70 9.14 -4.66
C GLY A 68 5.87 10.12 -4.61
N GLU A 69 5.74 11.12 -3.73
CA GLU A 69 6.83 12.03 -3.40
C GLU A 69 8.08 11.26 -2.94
N ALA A 70 9.25 11.68 -3.42
CA ALA A 70 10.50 10.93 -3.23
C ALA A 70 10.88 10.72 -1.75
N ASP A 71 10.50 11.67 -0.90
CA ASP A 71 10.75 11.66 0.56
C ASP A 71 9.43 11.66 1.36
N GLY A 72 8.32 11.21 0.75
CA GLY A 72 7.00 11.22 1.36
C GLY A 72 6.67 9.94 2.15
N ALA A 73 5.82 10.06 3.17
CA ALA A 73 5.42 8.97 4.05
C ALA A 73 4.82 7.76 3.29
N ALA A 74 4.01 8.00 2.27
CA ALA A 74 3.44 6.94 1.43
C ALA A 74 4.53 6.06 0.78
N ARG A 75 5.63 6.66 0.33
CA ARG A 75 6.75 5.95 -0.27
C ARG A 75 7.51 5.14 0.79
N GLU A 76 7.73 5.71 1.98
CA GLU A 76 8.36 5.01 3.10
C GLU A 76 7.55 3.76 3.50
N THR A 77 6.22 3.89 3.62
CA THR A 77 5.31 2.76 3.87
C THR A 77 5.41 1.70 2.78
N ALA A 78 5.43 2.11 1.51
CA ALA A 78 5.55 1.18 0.38
C ALA A 78 6.91 0.46 0.35
N LEU A 79 8.01 1.15 0.66
CA LEU A 79 9.35 0.55 0.79
C LEU A 79 9.41 -0.45 1.94
N ALA A 80 8.85 -0.10 3.10
CA ALA A 80 8.78 -1.01 4.24
C ALA A 80 7.99 -2.30 3.90
N ALA A 81 6.88 -2.16 3.18
CA ALA A 81 6.05 -3.29 2.78
C ALA A 81 6.75 -4.29 1.83
N LEU A 82 7.86 -3.90 1.20
CA LEU A 82 8.61 -4.78 0.30
C LEU A 82 9.19 -6.02 1.00
N GLU A 83 9.38 -5.98 2.32
CA GLU A 83 9.80 -7.16 3.10
C GLU A 83 8.79 -8.32 3.01
N HIS A 84 7.51 -7.99 2.77
CA HIS A 84 6.44 -8.96 2.62
C HIS A 84 6.27 -9.43 1.16
N VAL A 85 6.99 -8.87 0.19
CA VAL A 85 6.92 -9.34 -1.20
C VAL A 85 7.71 -10.65 -1.35
N ARG A 86 6.98 -11.74 -1.64
CA ARG A 86 7.54 -13.10 -1.65
C ARG A 86 8.59 -13.34 -2.75
N ASP A 87 8.35 -12.83 -3.95
CA ASP A 87 9.27 -13.02 -5.08
C ASP A 87 10.44 -12.03 -4.97
N PRO A 88 11.68 -12.48 -4.73
CA PRO A 88 12.83 -11.60 -4.59
C PRO A 88 13.10 -10.75 -5.84
N ARG A 89 12.77 -11.26 -7.04
CA ARG A 89 12.96 -10.51 -8.29
C ARG A 89 11.96 -9.36 -8.39
N VAL A 90 10.73 -9.59 -7.95
CA VAL A 90 9.70 -8.54 -7.88
C VAL A 90 10.10 -7.51 -6.84
N ARG A 91 10.50 -7.96 -5.64
CA ARG A 91 10.97 -7.09 -4.57
C ARG A 91 12.11 -6.19 -5.03
N THR A 92 13.18 -6.75 -5.60
CA THR A 92 14.31 -5.97 -6.12
C THR A 92 13.86 -4.98 -7.21
N ARG A 93 12.97 -5.37 -8.12
CA ARG A 93 12.44 -4.41 -9.11
C ARG A 93 11.75 -3.22 -8.44
N LEU A 94 10.94 -3.47 -7.42
CA LEU A 94 10.22 -2.43 -6.68
C LEU A 94 11.19 -1.52 -5.90
N GLU A 95 12.19 -2.09 -5.22
CA GLU A 95 13.25 -1.33 -4.50
C GLU A 95 13.94 -0.28 -5.38
N TRP A 96 14.18 -0.61 -6.65
CA TRP A 96 14.84 0.28 -7.62
C TRP A 96 13.87 1.17 -8.40
N THR A 97 12.59 1.22 -8.04
CA THR A 97 11.60 2.09 -8.70
C THR A 97 11.90 3.55 -8.36
N THR A 98 12.30 4.31 -9.39
CA THR A 98 12.61 5.73 -9.25
C THR A 98 11.32 6.54 -9.30
N PRO A 99 11.05 7.41 -8.32
CA PRO A 99 9.87 8.26 -8.34
C PRO A 99 9.92 9.20 -9.53
N ARG A 100 8.77 9.41 -10.17
CA ARG A 100 8.65 10.37 -11.27
C ARG A 100 8.92 11.76 -10.72
N ARG A 101 9.82 12.50 -11.38
CA ARG A 101 10.05 13.91 -11.07
C ARG A 101 8.83 14.70 -11.53
N THR A 102 7.97 15.09 -10.59
CA THR A 102 6.93 16.11 -10.78
C THR A 102 7.52 17.50 -10.65
#